data_AF-A0A9D7Z3W0-F1
#
_entry.id   AF-A0A9D7Z3W0-F1
#
_cell.length_a   1.000
_cell.length_b   1.000
_cell.length_c   1.000
_cell.angle_alpha   90.00
_cell.angle_beta   90.00
_cell.angle_gamma   90.00
#
_symmetry.space_group_name_H-M   'P 1'
#
loop_
_entity.id
_entity.type
_entity.pdbx_description
1 polymer ?
#
loop_
_entity_poly.entity_id
_entity_poly.type
_entity_poly.pdbx_seq_one_letter_code
_entity_poly.pdbx_strand_id
1 'polypeptide(L)'
;MNIDRLQELKQKLTIETDLSQIWLFYMDHFADYPEFTQLGEPRSNQYLDSVIHKTCQQMFSTTVKITNFLPIYIAKYHLFHGPFQVERRIGGVIYFEDIKIGLIAVSADYPPTDVVKYSRFTEVIQLSSPNDLN
;
A
#
# COMPACT_ATOMS: atom_id res chain seq x y z
N MET A 1 -3.97 -5.02 -19.91
CA MET A 1 -4.45 -4.14 -18.83
C MET A 1 -5.35 -3.00 -19.37
N ASN A 2 -6.36 -2.53 -18.61
CA ASN A 2 -7.09 -1.27 -18.87
C ASN A 2 -6.71 -0.22 -17.81
N ILE A 3 -5.99 0.83 -18.20
CA ILE A 3 -5.42 1.83 -17.27
C ILE A 3 -6.48 2.75 -16.63
N ASP A 4 -7.62 2.96 -17.30
CA ASP A 4 -8.68 3.85 -16.79
C ASP A 4 -9.30 3.33 -15.49
N ARG A 5 -9.14 2.03 -15.23
CA ARG A 5 -9.60 1.38 -14.00
C ARG A 5 -8.79 1.74 -12.76
N LEU A 6 -7.72 2.53 -12.90
CA LEU A 6 -7.06 3.16 -11.75
C LEU A 6 -7.99 4.13 -11.03
N GLN A 7 -8.92 4.79 -11.73
CA GLN A 7 -9.94 5.62 -11.08
C GLN A 7 -10.91 4.78 -10.25
N GLU A 8 -11.27 3.60 -10.77
CA GLU A 8 -12.09 2.64 -10.04
C GLU A 8 -11.34 2.09 -8.81
N LEU A 9 -10.06 1.72 -8.95
CA LEU A 9 -9.23 1.31 -7.81
C LEU A 9 -9.16 2.41 -6.73
N LYS A 10 -8.98 3.66 -7.14
CA LYS A 10 -8.93 4.83 -6.25
C LYS A 10 -10.26 5.04 -5.50
N GLN A 11 -11.38 4.89 -6.20
CA GLN A 11 -12.71 4.93 -5.59
C GLN A 11 -12.90 3.79 -4.58
N LYS A 12 -12.59 2.55 -4.97
CA LYS A 12 -12.65 1.38 -4.09
C LYS A 12 -11.82 1.58 -2.84
N LEU A 13 -10.60 2.10 -2.99
CA LEU A 13 -9.72 2.39 -1.86
C LEU A 13 -10.37 3.33 -0.83
N THR A 14 -11.22 4.26 -1.28
CA THR A 14 -11.88 5.26 -0.44
C THR A 14 -13.16 4.74 0.24
N ILE A 15 -14.00 4.01 -0.50
CA ILE A 15 -15.37 3.70 -0.04
C ILE A 15 -15.60 2.23 0.31
N GLU A 16 -14.80 1.31 -0.23
CA GLU A 16 -15.02 -0.12 -0.03
C GLU A 16 -14.74 -0.52 1.42
N THR A 17 -15.60 -1.35 1.99
CA THR A 17 -15.46 -1.83 3.38
C THR A 17 -14.73 -3.16 3.43
N ASP A 18 -14.89 -4.00 2.41
CA ASP A 18 -14.15 -5.25 2.30
C ASP A 18 -12.79 -4.99 1.63
N LEU A 19 -11.75 -4.91 2.46
CA LEU A 19 -10.39 -4.62 1.99
C LEU A 19 -9.84 -5.69 1.03
N SER A 20 -10.34 -6.93 1.12
CA SER A 20 -9.92 -8.00 0.21
C SER A 20 -10.36 -7.70 -1.22
N GLN A 21 -11.54 -7.11 -1.42
CA GLN A 21 -12.06 -6.73 -2.74
C GLN A 21 -11.20 -5.67 -3.41
N ILE A 22 -10.64 -4.74 -2.63
CA ILE A 22 -9.73 -3.71 -3.15
C ILE A 22 -8.42 -4.37 -3.63
N TRP A 23 -7.87 -5.29 -2.82
CA TRP A 23 -6.64 -5.99 -3.16
C TRP A 23 -6.80 -6.90 -4.38
N LEU A 24 -7.87 -7.72 -4.41
CA LEU A 24 -8.18 -8.61 -5.53
C LEU A 24 -8.37 -7.82 -6.83
N PHE A 25 -9.10 -6.71 -6.78
CA PHE A 25 -9.25 -5.82 -7.92
C PHE A 25 -7.90 -5.33 -8.45
N TYR A 26 -6.97 -4.98 -7.57
CA TYR A 26 -5.64 -4.57 -7.98
C TYR A 26 -4.85 -5.71 -8.64
N MET A 27 -4.91 -6.91 -8.07
CA MET A 27 -4.22 -8.09 -8.60
C MET A 27 -4.76 -8.47 -9.99
N ASP A 28 -6.09 -8.60 -10.13
CA ASP A 28 -6.77 -9.05 -11.35
C ASP A 28 -6.60 -8.09 -12.53
N HIS A 29 -6.26 -6.83 -12.26
CA HIS A 29 -6.30 -5.77 -13.27
C HIS A 29 -4.98 -5.06 -13.51
N PHE A 30 -4.01 -5.18 -12.59
CA PHE A 30 -2.74 -4.46 -12.68
C PHE A 30 -1.53 -5.29 -12.28
N ALA A 31 -1.51 -5.91 -11.10
CA ALA A 31 -0.27 -6.44 -10.49
C ALA A 31 0.46 -7.47 -11.37
N ASP A 32 -0.29 -8.31 -12.09
CA ASP A 32 0.25 -9.37 -12.94
C ASP A 32 0.62 -8.91 -14.36
N TYR A 33 0.37 -7.64 -14.71
CA TYR A 33 0.67 -7.10 -16.04
C TYR A 33 2.05 -6.41 -16.05
N PRO A 34 3.06 -6.94 -16.76
CA PRO A 34 4.38 -6.32 -16.83
C PRO A 34 4.32 -4.89 -17.36
N GLU A 35 3.39 -4.60 -18.27
CA GLU A 35 3.17 -3.25 -18.80
C GLU A 35 2.83 -2.23 -17.71
N PHE A 36 2.20 -2.64 -16.60
CA PHE A 36 1.85 -1.75 -15.50
C PHE A 36 3.08 -1.34 -14.70
N THR A 37 3.90 -2.31 -14.32
CA THR A 37 5.20 -2.10 -13.64
C THR A 37 6.12 -1.18 -14.47
N GLN A 38 6.08 -1.30 -15.80
CA GLN A 38 6.88 -0.48 -16.72
C GLN A 38 6.40 0.98 -16.86
N LEU A 39 5.20 1.33 -16.39
CA LEU A 39 4.72 2.72 -16.39
C LEU A 39 5.42 3.59 -15.34
N GLY A 40 6.04 2.97 -14.34
CA GLY A 40 6.68 3.65 -13.24
C GLY A 40 8.18 3.43 -13.20
N GLU A 41 8.80 4.03 -12.19
CA GLU A 41 10.21 3.88 -11.88
C GLU A 41 10.39 3.48 -10.41
N PRO A 42 11.44 2.70 -10.07
CA PRO A 42 11.78 2.45 -8.68
C PRO A 42 12.01 3.77 -7.94
N ARG A 43 11.26 4.01 -6.86
CA ARG A 43 11.34 5.25 -6.09
C ARG A 43 11.10 5.01 -4.61
N SER A 44 12.11 5.30 -3.79
CA SER A 44 11.99 5.23 -2.34
C SER A 44 11.01 6.27 -1.80
N ASN A 45 10.35 5.94 -0.68
CA ASN A 45 9.45 6.85 0.02
C ASN A 45 9.52 6.58 1.53
N GLN A 46 10.10 7.51 2.29
CA GLN A 46 10.32 7.37 3.74
C GLN A 46 9.01 7.35 4.55
N TYR A 47 7.99 8.05 4.07
CA TYR A 47 6.66 8.01 4.67
C TYR A 47 6.07 6.60 4.56
N LEU A 48 6.09 6.02 3.35
CA LEU A 48 5.58 4.67 3.14
C LEU A 48 6.36 3.62 3.91
N ASP A 49 7.69 3.75 3.99
CA ASP A 49 8.53 2.87 4.81
C ASP A 49 8.06 2.90 6.28
N SER A 50 7.87 4.09 6.84
CA SER A 50 7.38 4.28 8.21
C SER A 50 5.96 3.73 8.43
N VAL A 51 5.07 3.95 7.46
CA VAL A 51 3.69 3.44 7.50
C VAL A 51 3.68 1.91 7.47
N ILE A 52 4.46 1.28 6.59
CA ILE A 52 4.54 -0.17 6.47
C ILE A 52 5.05 -0.77 7.78
N HIS A 53 6.13 -0.22 8.35
CA HIS A 53 6.66 -0.66 9.64
C HIS A 53 5.61 -0.60 10.74
N LYS A 54 4.99 0.57 10.96
CA LYS A 54 4.00 0.77 12.03
C LYS A 54 2.76 -0.11 11.83
N THR A 55 2.25 -0.18 10.60
CA THR A 55 1.06 -0.95 10.26
C THR A 55 1.29 -2.44 10.46
N CYS A 56 2.43 -2.96 10.04
CA CYS A 56 2.75 -4.38 10.23
C CYS A 56 2.97 -4.70 11.72
N GLN A 57 3.61 -3.81 12.48
CA GLN A 57 3.74 -3.95 13.93
C GLN A 57 2.37 -4.10 14.62
N GLN A 58 1.41 -3.25 14.24
CA GLN A 58 0.03 -3.32 14.74
C GLN A 58 -0.66 -4.60 14.28
N MET A 59 -0.56 -4.94 13.00
CA MET A 59 -1.19 -6.10 12.36
C MET A 59 -0.75 -7.45 12.96
N PHE A 60 0.49 -7.54 13.42
CA PHE A 60 1.06 -8.75 14.04
C PHE A 60 1.26 -8.63 15.56
N SER A 61 0.92 -7.48 16.15
CA SER A 61 1.03 -7.20 17.60
C SER A 61 2.42 -7.48 18.16
N THR A 62 3.46 -7.29 17.36
CA THR A 62 4.87 -7.49 17.73
C THR A 62 5.77 -6.63 16.86
N THR A 63 7.00 -6.37 17.32
CA THR A 63 8.02 -5.77 16.47
C THR A 63 8.34 -6.71 15.31
N VAL A 64 8.35 -6.15 14.10
CA VAL A 64 8.61 -6.89 12.86
C VAL A 64 9.74 -6.24 12.08
N LYS A 65 10.53 -7.06 11.41
CA LYS A 65 11.51 -6.63 10.43
C LYS A 65 10.87 -6.55 9.05
N ILE A 66 10.93 -5.36 8.45
CA ILE A 66 10.59 -5.15 7.04
C ILE A 66 11.86 -5.29 6.21
N THR A 67 11.79 -6.02 5.11
CA THR A 67 12.89 -6.20 4.15
C THR A 67 12.37 -6.16 2.72
N ASN A 68 13.28 -5.94 1.75
CA ASN A 68 12.97 -6.05 0.32
C ASN A 68 11.77 -5.19 -0.11
N PHE A 69 11.64 -3.99 0.45
CA PHE A 69 10.65 -3.03 -0.03
C PHE A 69 11.11 -2.46 -1.37
N LEU A 70 10.36 -2.78 -2.43
CA LEU A 70 10.67 -2.40 -3.81
C LEU A 70 9.55 -1.52 -4.38
N PRO A 71 9.41 -0.27 -3.90
CA PRO A 71 8.37 0.64 -4.37
C PRO A 71 8.63 1.12 -5.80
N ILE A 72 7.58 1.14 -6.58
CA ILE A 72 7.49 1.72 -7.92
C ILE A 72 6.52 2.89 -7.87
N TYR A 73 6.94 4.02 -8.45
CA TYR A 73 6.13 5.21 -8.54
C TYR A 73 5.71 5.49 -9.98
N ILE A 74 4.40 5.62 -10.20
CA ILE A 74 3.82 5.99 -11.49
C ILE A 74 3.37 7.45 -11.42
N ALA A 75 4.24 8.35 -11.88
CA ALA A 75 4.08 9.80 -11.70
C ALA A 75 2.76 10.35 -12.24
N LYS A 76 2.32 9.89 -13.42
CA LYS A 76 1.06 10.34 -14.05
C LYS A 76 -0.17 10.11 -13.16
N TYR A 77 -0.14 9.09 -12.30
CA TYR A 77 -1.27 8.70 -11.46
C TYR A 77 -1.06 8.95 -9.98
N HIS A 78 0.07 9.58 -9.60
CA HIS A 78 0.46 9.81 -8.21
C HIS A 78 0.37 8.53 -7.37
N LEU A 79 0.80 7.41 -7.95
CA LEU A 79 0.60 6.07 -7.38
C LEU A 79 1.94 5.45 -7.02
N PHE A 80 2.09 5.09 -5.75
CA PHE A 80 3.10 4.13 -5.30
C PHE A 80 2.48 2.74 -5.20
N HIS A 81 3.20 1.73 -5.68
CA HIS A 81 2.89 0.33 -5.40
C HIS A 81 4.16 -0.50 -5.28
N GLY A 82 4.07 -1.69 -4.72
CA GLY A 82 5.19 -2.62 -4.77
C GLY A 82 5.17 -3.66 -3.66
N PRO A 83 6.00 -4.71 -3.80
CA PRO A 83 6.14 -5.73 -2.80
C PRO A 83 7.06 -5.30 -1.66
N PHE A 84 6.88 -5.94 -0.52
CA PHE A 84 7.81 -5.94 0.61
C PHE A 84 7.73 -7.29 1.34
N GLN A 85 8.60 -7.51 2.31
CA GLN A 85 8.56 -8.69 3.18
C GLN A 85 8.50 -8.30 4.65
N VAL A 86 7.74 -9.06 5.43
CA VAL A 86 7.60 -8.93 6.89
C VAL A 86 7.93 -10.26 7.54
N GLU A 87 9.09 -10.39 8.19
CA GLU A 87 9.49 -11.68 8.79
C GLU A 87 9.35 -12.88 7.81
N ARG A 88 9.75 -12.66 6.55
CA ARG A 88 9.62 -13.58 5.39
C ARG A 88 8.21 -13.73 4.79
N ARG A 89 7.16 -13.18 5.42
CA ARG A 89 5.82 -13.08 4.83
C ARG A 89 5.85 -12.11 3.65
N ILE A 90 5.09 -12.42 2.61
CA ILE A 90 5.01 -11.54 1.43
C ILE A 90 3.93 -10.50 1.69
N GLY A 91 4.27 -9.24 1.47
CA GLY A 91 3.35 -8.13 1.53
C GLY A 91 3.39 -7.28 0.27
N GLY A 92 2.37 -6.46 0.09
CA GLY A 92 2.35 -5.44 -0.94
C GLY A 92 1.56 -4.22 -0.52
N VAL A 93 1.90 -3.09 -1.14
CA VAL A 93 1.31 -1.78 -0.87
C VAL A 93 0.74 -1.18 -2.14
N ILE A 94 -0.38 -0.47 -2.00
CA ILE A 94 -0.97 0.43 -2.99
C ILE A 94 -1.17 1.77 -2.26
N TYR A 95 -0.69 2.88 -2.79
CA TYR A 95 -0.88 4.19 -2.19
C TYR A 95 -1.02 5.29 -3.24
N PHE A 96 -2.16 5.96 -3.22
CA PHE A 96 -2.39 7.15 -4.04
C PHE A 96 -2.02 8.40 -3.23
N GLU A 97 -0.95 9.06 -3.64
CA GLU A 97 -0.43 10.26 -3.00
C GLU A 97 -1.39 11.45 -3.14
N ASP A 98 -2.18 11.52 -4.20
CA ASP A 98 -3.12 12.63 -4.44
C ASP A 98 -4.35 12.59 -3.53
N ILE A 99 -4.85 11.40 -3.20
CA ILE A 99 -5.95 11.23 -2.22
C ILE A 99 -5.47 10.84 -0.83
N LYS A 100 -4.17 10.60 -0.65
CA LYS A 100 -3.55 10.32 0.65
C LYS A 100 -4.05 9.05 1.33
N ILE A 101 -4.50 8.07 0.55
CA ILE A 101 -5.01 6.78 1.05
C ILE A 101 -4.20 5.64 0.44
N GLY A 102 -3.93 4.62 1.25
CA GLY A 102 -3.29 3.39 0.81
C GLY A 102 -3.86 2.13 1.44
N LEU A 103 -3.48 0.98 0.88
CA LEU A 103 -3.80 -0.35 1.36
C LEU A 103 -2.50 -1.16 1.46
N ILE A 104 -2.37 -1.87 2.57
CA ILE A 104 -1.36 -2.90 2.79
C ILE A 104 -2.05 -4.25 2.86
N ALA A 105 -1.51 -5.24 2.15
CA ALA A 105 -1.89 -6.65 2.26
C ALA A 105 -0.65 -7.48 2.60
N VAL A 106 -0.75 -8.40 3.57
CA VAL A 106 0.36 -9.27 3.99
C VAL A 106 -0.14 -10.68 4.23
N SER A 107 0.56 -11.71 3.73
CA SER A 107 0.26 -13.10 4.08
C SER A 107 0.31 -13.28 5.60
N ALA A 108 -0.67 -13.94 6.20
CA ALA A 108 -0.72 -14.12 7.65
C ALA A 108 0.42 -15.01 8.15
N ASP A 109 0.78 -16.01 7.35
CA ASP A 109 1.75 -17.05 7.69
C ASP A 109 2.94 -17.08 6.73
N TYR A 110 3.99 -17.76 7.18
CA TYR A 110 5.12 -18.20 6.37
C TYR A 110 5.46 -19.66 6.72
N PRO A 111 5.42 -20.61 5.77
CA PRO A 111 5.03 -20.46 4.36
C PRO A 111 3.60 -19.89 4.18
N PRO A 112 3.30 -19.19 3.07
CA PRO A 112 2.00 -18.59 2.87
C PRO A 112 0.87 -19.62 2.85
N THR A 113 -0.22 -19.28 3.53
CA THR A 113 -1.53 -19.97 3.48
C THR A 113 -2.51 -19.13 2.65
N ASP A 114 -3.80 -19.45 2.70
CA ASP A 114 -4.88 -18.68 2.08
C ASP A 114 -5.28 -17.44 2.88
N VAL A 115 -4.69 -17.23 4.07
CA VAL A 115 -5.04 -16.11 4.95
C VAL A 115 -4.16 -14.89 4.66
N VAL A 116 -4.81 -13.76 4.36
CA VAL A 116 -4.17 -12.46 4.17
C VAL A 116 -4.72 -11.47 5.19
N LYS A 117 -3.82 -10.68 5.78
CA LYS A 117 -4.18 -9.55 6.63
C LYS A 117 -4.12 -8.26 5.83
N TYR A 118 -5.12 -7.40 6.02
CA TYR A 118 -5.26 -6.15 5.30
C TYR A 118 -5.28 -4.96 6.27
N SER A 119 -4.77 -3.82 5.83
CA SER A 119 -4.92 -2.56 6.53
C SER A 119 -5.01 -1.41 5.55
N ARG A 120 -6.08 -0.61 5.63
CA ARG A 120 -6.19 0.68 4.94
C ARG A 120 -5.63 1.77 5.84
N PHE A 121 -4.83 2.66 5.27
CA PHE A 121 -4.26 3.80 5.97
C PHE A 121 -4.55 5.10 5.23
N THR A 122 -4.56 6.19 5.98
CA THR A 122 -4.74 7.55 5.47
C THR A 122 -3.66 8.44 6.07
N GLU A 123 -3.03 9.26 5.24
CA GLU A 123 -2.12 10.30 5.72
C GLU A 123 -2.94 11.42 6.35
N VAL A 124 -2.78 11.61 7.66
CA VAL A 124 -3.40 12.74 8.36
C VAL A 124 -2.42 13.90 8.30
N ILE A 125 -2.77 14.96 7.57
CA ILE A 125 -2.05 16.22 7.66
C ILE A 125 -2.41 16.83 9.03
N GLN A 126 -1.49 16.74 9.99
CA GLN A 126 -1.58 17.58 11.17
C GLN A 126 -1.32 19.02 10.73
N LEU A 127 -2.41 19.78 10.58
CA LEU A 127 -2.32 21.23 10.59
C LEU A 127 -1.84 21.63 11.99
N SER A 128 -0.66 22.23 12.08
CA SER A 128 -0.16 22.82 13.33
C SER A 128 -1.27 23.69 13.92
N SER A 129 -1.65 23.42 15.17
CA SER A 129 -2.65 24.28 15.81
C SER A 129 -2.02 25.65 16.04
N PRO A 130 -2.74 26.77 15.84
CA PRO A 130 -2.18 28.13 16.02
C PRO A 130 -1.65 28.43 17.43
N ASN A 131 -1.84 27.51 18.39
CA ASN A 131 -1.47 27.70 19.80
C ASN A 131 -0.04 27.25 20.14
N ASP A 132 0.75 26.75 19.18
CA ASP A 132 2.14 26.33 19.43
C ASP A 132 3.17 27.48 19.30
N LEU A 133 2.70 28.74 19.29
CA LEU A 133 3.52 29.95 19.38
C LEU A 133 3.13 30.75 20.65
N ASN A 134 3.54 30.25 21.82
CA ASN A 134 3.68 31.05 23.04
C ASN A 134 4.82 30.53 23.90
#